data_AF-X1DG64-F1
#
_entry.id   AF-X1DG64-F1
#
_cell.length_a   1.000
_cell.length_b   1.000
_cell.length_c   1.000
_cell.angle_alpha   90.00
_cell.angle_beta   90.00
_cell.angle_gamma   90.00
#
_symmetry.space_group_name_H-M   'P 1'
#
loop_
_entity.id
_entity.type
_entity.pdbx_description
1 polymer ?
#
loop_
_entity_poly.entity_id
_entity_poly.type
_entity_poly.pdbx_seq_one_letter_code
_entity_poly.pdbx_strand_id
1 'polypeptide(L)' 'HNVILHIRSSFNDIEGTWVMDDYKKDKRMERPLITGVTYDVGEAKVSIFGLEDKPGVAAKL' A
#
# COMPACT_ATOMS: atom_id res chain seq x y z
N HIS A 1 16.13 1.06 -4.55
CA HIS A 1 16.46 2.47 -4.85
C HIS A 1 15.69 3.39 -3.89
N ASN A 2 16.31 4.46 -3.40
CA ASN A 2 15.83 5.26 -2.26
C ASN A 2 15.24 6.62 -2.73
N VAL A 3 14.28 6.56 -3.66
CA VAL A 3 13.73 7.73 -4.36
C VAL A 3 12.54 8.30 -3.58
N ILE A 4 12.49 9.62 -3.44
CA ILE A 4 11.39 10.35 -2.81
C ILE A 4 10.51 10.93 -3.93
N LEU A 5 9.20 10.75 -3.81
CA LEU A 5 8.22 11.28 -4.77
C LEU A 5 7.39 12.39 -4.13
N HIS A 6 7.11 13.44 -4.91
CA HIS A 6 6.24 14.54 -4.52
C HIS A 6 5.07 14.64 -5.50
N ILE A 7 3.86 14.39 -5.01
CA ILE A 7 2.64 14.45 -5.78
C ILE A 7 2.04 15.84 -5.60
N ARG A 8 1.99 16.63 -6.69
CA ARG A 8 1.46 18.00 -6.70
C ARG A 8 0.34 18.15 -7.73
N SER A 9 -0.54 19.11 -7.50
CA SER A 9 -1.53 19.56 -8.49
C SER A 9 -0.85 20.46 -9.52
N SER A 10 -1.22 20.34 -10.80
CA SER A 10 -0.80 21.28 -11.85
C SER A 10 -1.65 22.54 -11.91
N PHE A 11 -2.74 22.60 -11.13
CA PHE A 11 -3.72 23.69 -11.16
C PHE A 11 -3.62 24.64 -9.96
N ASN A 12 -2.79 24.32 -8.97
CA ASN A 12 -2.57 25.16 -7.81
C ASN A 12 -1.19 24.87 -7.17
N ASP A 13 -0.72 25.82 -6.37
CA ASP A 13 0.59 25.73 -5.70
C ASP A 13 0.55 25.08 -4.31
N ILE A 14 -0.52 24.32 -3.99
CA ILE A 14 -0.61 23.61 -2.71
C ILE A 14 0.50 22.55 -2.64
N GLU A 15 0.99 22.29 -1.42
CA GLU A 15 2.12 21.38 -1.19
C GLU A 15 1.85 19.98 -1.76
N GLY A 16 0.68 19.38 -1.55
CA GLY A 16 0.37 18.03 -2.02
C GLY A 16 0.92 16.93 -1.10
N THR A 17 1.29 15.77 -1.67
CA THR A 17 1.62 14.57 -0.87
C THR A 17 3.03 14.07 -1.16
N TRP A 18 3.82 13.85 -0.10
CA TRP A 18 5.13 13.22 -0.19
C TRP A 18 5.05 11.71 0.03
N VAL A 19 5.62 10.94 -0.89
CA VAL A 19 5.78 9.48 -0.78
C VAL A 19 7.26 9.19 -0.53
N MET A 20 7.57 8.75 0.68
CA MET A 20 8.91 8.45 1.15
C MET A 20 8.88 7.28 2.12
N ASP A 21 10.04 6.64 2.28
CA ASP A 21 10.23 5.56 3.25
C ASP A 21 10.00 6.06 4.69
N ASP A 22 9.33 5.25 5.50
CA ASP A 22 8.93 5.61 6.86
C ASP A 22 10.12 5.89 7.78
N TYR A 23 11.29 5.29 7.52
CA TYR A 23 12.52 5.57 8.29
C TYR A 23 13.06 6.99 8.11
N LYS A 24 12.62 7.71 7.07
CA LYS A 24 13.01 9.11 6.80
C LYS A 24 12.02 10.13 7.37
N LYS A 25 10.84 9.72 7.82
CA LYS A 25 9.93 10.59 8.57
C LYS A 25 10.54 10.88 9.93
N ASP A 26 10.38 12.11 10.41
CA ASP A 26 10.84 12.49 11.75
C ASP A 26 10.21 11.53 12.78
N LYS A 27 11.04 10.77 13.51
CA LYS A 27 10.57 9.78 14.50
C LYS A 27 9.75 10.40 15.64
N ARG A 28 9.75 11.72 15.77
CA ARG A 28 8.93 12.49 16.72
C ARG A 28 7.52 12.78 16.20
N MET A 29 7.24 12.52 14.93
CA MET A 29 5.91 12.68 14.35
C MET A 29 5.02 11.51 14.75
N GLU A 30 3.79 11.80 15.18
CA GLU A 30 2.79 10.77 15.47
C GLU A 30 2.52 9.93 14.21
N ARG A 31 2.51 8.61 14.38
CA ARG A 31 2.18 7.70 13.28
C ARG A 31 0.66 7.62 13.17
N PRO A 32 0.05 8.01 12.04
CA PRO A 32 -1.39 7.89 11.88
C PRO A 32 -1.80 6.42 11.99
N LEU A 33 -2.86 6.16 12.76
CA LEU A 33 -3.45 4.81 12.86
C LEU A 33 -4.09 4.37 11.54
N ILE A 34 -4.55 5.31 10.72
CA ILE A 34 -5.18 5.07 9.42
C ILE A 34 -4.60 6.05 8.42
N THR A 35 -4.00 5.55 7.33
CA THR A 35 -3.36 6.36 6.28
C THR A 35 -4.25 6.58 5.05
N GLY A 36 -5.36 5.85 4.95
CA GLY A 36 -6.31 5.98 3.86
C GLY A 36 -7.42 4.94 3.92
N VAL A 37 -8.52 5.25 3.26
CA VAL A 37 -9.61 4.31 2.97
C VAL A 37 -9.73 4.26 1.46
N THR A 38 -9.67 3.06 0.88
CA THR A 38 -9.82 2.84 -0.56
C THR A 38 -10.93 1.83 -0.81
N TYR A 39 -11.52 1.88 -2.00
CA TYR A 39 -12.62 1.02 -2.41
C TYR A 39 -12.42 0.59 -3.86
N ASP A 40 -12.54 -0.71 -4.12
CA ASP A 40 -12.53 -1.29 -5.46
C ASP A 40 -13.74 -2.23 -5.62
N VAL A 41 -14.46 -2.09 -6.73
CA VAL A 41 -15.64 -2.88 -7.11
C VAL A 41 -15.33 -3.90 -8.21
N GLY A 42 -14.14 -3.85 -8.79
CA GLY A 42 -13.71 -4.74 -9.86
C GLY A 42 -13.20 -6.09 -9.39
N GLU A 43 -13.27 -6.38 -8.10
CA GLU A 43 -12.75 -7.62 -7.52
C GLU A 43 -13.78 -8.76 -7.53
N ALA A 44 -13.30 -9.99 -7.74
CA ALA A 44 -14.08 -11.21 -7.62
C ALA A 44 -13.41 -12.19 -6.64
N LYS A 45 -14.20 -12.82 -5.77
CA LYS A 45 -13.70 -13.77 -4.76
C LYS A 45 -13.78 -15.20 -5.27
N VAL A 46 -12.64 -15.90 -5.27
CA VAL A 46 -12.55 -17.35 -5.52
C VAL A 46 -12.01 -18.05 -4.27
N SER A 47 -12.51 -19.25 -3.95
CA SER A 47 -12.06 -20.04 -2.80
C SER A 47 -11.89 -21.50 -3.21
N ILE A 48 -10.72 -22.06 -2.88
CA ILE A 48 -10.34 -23.44 -3.22
C ILE A 48 -10.30 -24.23 -1.90
N PHE A 49 -11.05 -25.33 -1.84
CA PHE A 49 -11.19 -26.17 -0.64
C PHE A 49 -10.54 -27.54 -0.85
N GLY A 50 -10.19 -28.21 0.26
CA GLY A 50 -9.67 -29.58 0.22
C GLY A 50 -8.21 -29.69 -0.24
N LEU A 51 -7.44 -28.60 -0.14
CA LEU A 51 -6.01 -28.64 -0.43
C LEU A 51 -5.26 -29.47 0.62
N GLU A 52 -4.28 -30.25 0.15
CA GLU A 52 -3.34 -30.92 1.04
C GLU A 52 -2.47 -29.90 1.78
N ASP A 53 -2.34 -30.05 3.10
CA ASP A 53 -1.48 -29.18 3.93
C ASP A 53 -0.01 -29.62 3.83
N LYS A 54 0.61 -29.33 2.69
CA LYS A 54 2.04 -29.56 2.46
C LYS A 54 2.69 -28.41 1.69
N PRO A 55 3.98 -28.12 1.93
CA PRO A 55 4.71 -27.08 1.20
C PRO A 55 4.60 -27.24 -0.32
N GLY A 56 4.41 -26.12 -1.03
CA GLY A 56 4.38 -26.08 -2.50
C GLY A 56 3.01 -26.30 -3.14
N VAL A 57 1.94 -26.54 -2.38
CA VAL A 57 0.57 -26.64 -2.93
C VAL A 57 0.09 -25.28 -3.46
N ALA A 58 0.26 -24.19 -2.70
CA ALA A 58 -0.10 -22.84 -3.15
C ALA A 58 0.74 -22.34 -4.35
N ALA A 59 2.00 -22.76 -4.44
CA ALA A 59 2.89 -22.33 -5.52
C ALA A 59 2.57 -22.97 -6.89
N LYS A 60 1.72 -24.01 -6.90
CA LYS A 60 1.28 -24.70 -8.12
C LYS A 60 -0.12 -24.26 -8.58
N LEU A 61 -0.81 -23.43 -7.79
CA LEU A 61 -2.08 -22.80 -8.14
C LEU A 61 -1.83 -21.54 -8.99
#